data_AF-A0A950QRJ8-F1
#
_entry.id   AF-A0A950QRJ8-F1
#
_cell.length_a   1.000
_cell.length_b   1.000
_cell.length_c   1.000
_cell.angle_alpha   90.00
_cell.angle_beta   90.00
_cell.angle_gamma   90.00
#
_symmetry.space_group_name_H-M   'P 1'
#
loop_
_entity.id
_entity.type
_entity.pdbx_description
1 polymer ?
#
loop_
_entity_poly.entity_id
_entity_poly.type
_entity_poly.pdbx_seq_one_letter_code
_entity_poly.pdbx_strand_id
1 'polypeptide(L)'
;MNCPNCGLANRDNAKFCSNCGTQFDAASSQWQTPYRPQPPQASPAGGQNSTLRNIALGCGIVLLIFILFGLSCTRACFGRRRYYRRYGNVVQHIAMNTSSAESSRQSSAVMALPQRPG
;
A
#
# COMPACT_ATOMS: atom_id res chain seq x y z
N MET A 1 -59.20 27.17 13.11
CA MET A 1 -59.42 27.83 11.81
C MET A 1 -60.23 26.96 10.87
N ASN A 2 -61.09 27.53 10.04
CA ASN A 2 -61.89 26.77 9.07
C ASN A 2 -61.17 26.61 7.74
N CYS A 3 -61.25 25.41 7.15
CA CYS A 3 -60.68 25.15 5.84
C CYS A 3 -61.39 25.98 4.76
N PRO A 4 -60.67 26.79 3.96
CA PRO A 4 -61.30 27.56 2.88
C PRO A 4 -61.82 26.67 1.74
N ASN A 5 -61.36 25.41 1.65
CA ASN A 5 -61.76 24.49 0.58
C ASN A 5 -62.99 23.65 0.96
N CYS A 6 -63.04 23.07 2.17
CA CYS A 6 -64.13 22.18 2.58
C CYS A 6 -64.93 22.65 3.81
N GLY A 7 -64.60 23.79 4.40
CA GLY A 7 -65.30 24.35 5.56
C GLY A 7 -65.00 23.69 6.91
N LEU A 8 -64.29 22.55 6.94
CA LEU A 8 -64.00 21.85 8.18
C LEU A 8 -63.21 22.73 9.17
N ALA A 9 -63.66 22.79 10.42
CA ALA A 9 -62.90 23.35 11.52
C ALA A 9 -61.66 22.50 11.84
N ASN A 10 -60.49 23.09 11.67
CA ASN A 10 -59.19 22.50 12.00
C ASN A 10 -58.53 23.25 13.17
N ARG A 11 -57.55 22.61 13.81
CA ARG A 11 -56.71 23.23 14.85
C ARG A 11 -56.03 24.47 14.28
N ASP A 12 -55.84 25.51 15.10
CA ASP A 12 -55.30 26.78 14.63
C ASP A 12 -53.85 26.69 14.10
N ASN A 13 -53.09 25.69 14.57
CA ASN A 13 -51.71 25.43 14.14
C ASN A 13 -51.62 24.31 13.07
N ALA A 14 -52.74 23.88 12.48
CA ALA A 14 -52.74 22.81 11.49
C ALA A 14 -52.07 23.28 10.19
N LYS A 15 -51.02 22.59 9.73
CA LYS A 15 -50.36 22.92 8.44
C LYS A 15 -51.20 22.51 7.23
N PHE A 16 -52.04 21.50 7.40
CA PHE A 16 -52.91 20.91 6.36
C PHE A 16 -54.30 20.63 6.94
N CYS A 17 -55.33 20.66 6.11
CA CYS A 17 -56.68 20.24 6.47
C CYS A 17 -56.74 18.72 6.66
N SER A 18 -57.26 18.30 7.81
CA SER A 18 -57.42 16.88 8.17
C SER A 18 -58.44 16.13 7.31
N ASN A 19 -59.31 16.85 6.59
CA ASN A 19 -60.32 16.25 5.71
C ASN A 19 -59.89 16.23 4.24
N CYS A 20 -59.45 17.36 3.69
CA CYS A 20 -59.17 17.49 2.26
C CYS A 20 -57.70 17.74 1.91
N GLY A 21 -56.81 17.87 2.90
CA GLY A 21 -55.37 18.06 2.67
C GLY A 21 -54.95 19.47 2.26
N THR A 22 -55.87 20.44 2.15
CA THR A 22 -55.54 21.83 1.81
C THR A 22 -54.55 22.43 2.82
N GLN A 23 -53.45 22.99 2.31
CA GLN A 23 -52.44 23.68 3.12
C GLN A 23 -52.94 25.02 3.62
N PHE A 24 -52.62 25.36 4.87
CA PHE A 24 -53.19 26.53 5.53
C PHE A 24 -52.36 27.81 5.48
N ASP A 25 -51.11 27.80 5.05
CA ASP A 25 -50.43 29.04 4.64
C ASP A 25 -49.21 28.74 3.77
N ALA A 26 -49.21 29.35 2.59
CA ALA A 26 -48.18 29.28 1.57
C ALA A 26 -47.34 30.56 1.61
N ALA A 27 -46.28 30.56 2.43
CA ALA A 27 -45.22 31.55 2.36
C ALA A 27 -43.85 30.89 2.07
N SER A 28 -43.83 29.84 1.26
CA SER A 28 -42.68 29.44 0.41
C SER A 28 -42.96 28.11 -0.31
N SER A 29 -43.89 28.08 -1.26
CA SER A 29 -43.95 26.96 -2.21
C SER A 29 -44.29 27.42 -3.62
N GLN A 30 -43.58 28.45 -4.07
CA GLN A 30 -43.36 28.63 -5.50
C GLN A 30 -42.13 27.81 -5.83
N TRP A 31 -42.36 26.52 -6.13
CA TRP A 31 -41.64 25.61 -7.03
C TRP A 31 -42.18 24.18 -6.83
N GLN A 32 -43.46 23.96 -7.13
CA GLN A 32 -43.90 22.63 -7.56
C GLN A 32 -44.28 22.74 -9.04
N THR A 33 -43.36 22.31 -9.89
CA THR A 33 -43.66 22.01 -11.29
C THR A 33 -44.72 20.89 -11.33
N PRO A 34 -45.63 20.90 -12.32
CA PRO A 34 -46.65 19.86 -12.46
C PRO A 34 -45.99 18.48 -12.45
N TYR A 35 -46.49 17.57 -11.59
CA TYR A 35 -46.00 16.20 -11.51
C TYR A 35 -46.17 15.50 -12.86
N ARG A 36 -45.05 15.38 -13.59
CA ARG A 36 -44.91 14.39 -14.67
C ARG A 36 -44.54 13.07 -13.99
N PRO A 37 -45.29 11.97 -14.20
CA PRO A 37 -44.88 10.67 -13.66
C PRO A 37 -43.47 10.36 -14.13
N GLN A 38 -42.53 10.31 -13.19
CA GLN A 38 -41.16 9.94 -13.50
C GLN A 38 -41.16 8.44 -13.77
N PRO A 39 -40.66 7.97 -14.94
CA PRO A 39 -40.41 6.56 -15.14
C PRO A 39 -39.49 6.06 -14.01
N PRO A 40 -39.58 4.79 -13.60
CA PRO A 40 -38.81 4.23 -12.49
C PRO A 40 -37.36 4.66 -12.63
N GLN A 41 -36.89 5.51 -11.72
CA GLN A 41 -35.51 5.93 -11.73
C GLN A 41 -34.68 4.67 -11.48
N ALA A 42 -33.94 4.24 -12.49
CA ALA A 42 -32.95 3.20 -12.32
C ALA A 42 -31.98 3.68 -11.24
N SER A 43 -31.95 2.98 -10.11
CA SER A 43 -31.00 3.24 -9.04
C SER A 43 -29.60 3.35 -9.66
N PRO A 44 -28.78 4.35 -9.30
CA PRO A 44 -27.42 4.41 -9.78
C PRO A 44 -26.74 3.11 -9.35
N ALA A 45 -26.27 2.34 -10.34
CA ALA A 45 -25.53 1.11 -10.12
C ALA A 45 -24.42 1.41 -9.11
N GLY A 46 -24.57 0.85 -7.90
CA GLY A 46 -23.78 1.21 -6.73
C GLY A 46 -22.29 1.15 -7.03
N GLY A 47 -21.57 2.18 -6.59
CA GLY A 47 -20.12 2.27 -6.66
C GLY A 47 -19.45 1.13 -5.87
N GLN A 48 -19.16 0.04 -6.56
CA GLN A 48 -18.43 -1.12 -6.01
C GLN A 48 -16.91 -0.98 -6.09
N ASN A 49 -16.42 0.18 -6.54
CA ASN A 49 -15.01 0.43 -6.82
C ASN A 49 -14.23 1.02 -5.63
N SER A 50 -14.87 1.37 -4.51
CA SER A 50 -14.16 1.86 -3.31
C SER A 50 -13.64 0.72 -2.44
N THR A 51 -14.47 -0.30 -2.18
CA THR A 51 -14.07 -1.46 -1.36
C THR A 51 -13.00 -2.31 -2.05
N LEU A 52 -13.17 -2.61 -3.34
CA LEU A 52 -12.19 -3.39 -4.11
C LEU A 52 -10.85 -2.64 -4.24
N ARG A 53 -10.89 -1.31 -4.40
CA ARG A 53 -9.68 -0.47 -4.45
C ARG A 53 -8.94 -0.44 -3.11
N ASN A 54 -9.67 -0.35 -2.00
CA ASN A 54 -9.05 -0.38 -0.66
C ASN A 54 -8.42 -1.74 -0.36
N ILE A 55 -9.06 -2.85 -0.77
CA ILE A 55 -8.49 -4.19 -0.65
C ILE A 55 -7.24 -4.34 -1.52
N ALA A 56 -7.29 -3.88 -2.78
CA ALA A 56 -6.13 -3.92 -3.68
C ALA A 56 -4.94 -3.10 -3.13
N LEU A 57 -5.20 -1.91 -2.56
CA LEU A 57 -4.17 -1.09 -1.92
C LEU A 57 -3.58 -1.77 -0.68
N GLY A 58 -4.43 -2.37 0.18
CA GLY A 58 -3.98 -3.11 1.36
C GLY A 58 -3.08 -4.28 1.00
N CYS A 59 -3.52 -5.15 0.08
CA CYS A 59 -2.71 -6.28 -0.38
C CYS A 59 -1.39 -5.84 -1.02
N GLY A 60 -1.41 -4.78 -1.83
CA GLY A 60 -0.20 -4.23 -2.45
C GLY A 60 0.84 -3.74 -1.42
N ILE A 61 0.40 -3.02 -0.39
CA ILE A 61 1.27 -2.52 0.67
C ILE A 61 1.89 -3.67 1.46
N VAL A 62 1.09 -4.69 1.82
CA VAL A 62 1.58 -5.87 2.56
C VAL A 62 2.65 -6.61 1.75
N LEU A 63 2.39 -6.87 0.46
CA LEU A 63 3.37 -7.53 -0.41
C LEU A 63 4.66 -6.70 -0.55
N LEU A 64 4.55 -5.39 -0.69
CA LEU A 64 5.70 -4.49 -0.77
C LEU A 64 6.53 -4.54 0.52
N ILE A 65 5.91 -4.54 1.70
CA ILE A 65 6.62 -4.67 2.98
C ILE A 65 7.35 -6.02 3.07
N PHE A 66 6.69 -7.14 2.73
CA PHE A 66 7.32 -8.46 2.73
C PHE A 66 8.48 -8.54 1.74
N ILE A 67 8.34 -7.94 0.56
CA ILE A 67 9.41 -7.87 -0.44
C ILE A 67 10.56 -7.02 0.08
N LEU A 68 10.32 -5.83 0.63
CA LEU A 68 11.37 -4.97 1.18
C LEU A 68 12.08 -5.64 2.36
N PHE A 69 11.34 -6.26 3.27
CA PHE A 69 11.89 -6.96 4.42
C PHE A 69 12.67 -8.20 3.96
N GLY A 70 12.09 -9.00 3.06
CA GLY A 70 12.74 -10.16 2.45
C GLY A 70 14.00 -9.79 1.67
N LEU A 71 13.97 -8.73 0.86
CA LEU A 71 15.13 -8.19 0.15
C LEU A 71 16.15 -7.61 1.11
N SER A 72 15.74 -6.98 2.22
CA SER A 72 16.65 -6.45 3.24
C SER A 72 17.32 -7.57 4.03
N CYS A 73 16.58 -8.60 4.42
CA CYS A 73 17.10 -9.82 5.04
C CYS A 73 18.02 -10.57 4.07
N THR A 74 17.61 -10.70 2.80
CA THR A 74 18.43 -11.29 1.74
C THR A 74 19.68 -10.46 1.51
N ARG A 75 19.61 -9.13 1.52
CA ARG A 75 20.76 -8.24 1.32
C ARG A 75 21.67 -8.17 2.55
N ALA A 76 21.15 -8.35 3.76
CA ALA A 76 21.94 -8.50 4.98
C ALA A 76 22.68 -9.85 5.01
N CYS A 77 22.02 -10.93 4.56
CA CYS A 77 22.61 -12.27 4.51
C CYS A 77 23.52 -12.50 3.29
N PHE A 78 23.15 -12.03 2.10
CA PHE A 78 23.95 -12.10 0.87
C PHE A 78 24.96 -10.95 0.73
N GLY A 79 24.77 -9.85 1.46
CA GLY A 79 25.76 -8.78 1.57
C GLY A 79 27.08 -9.29 2.14
N ARG A 80 27.02 -10.20 3.13
CA ARG A 80 28.22 -10.92 3.59
C ARG A 80 28.85 -11.78 2.48
N ARG A 81 28.08 -12.47 1.63
CA ARG A 81 28.65 -13.28 0.54
C ARG A 81 29.31 -12.46 -0.57
N ARG A 82 28.79 -11.28 -0.94
CA ARG A 82 29.47 -10.37 -1.90
C ARG A 82 30.59 -9.55 -1.27
N TYR A 83 30.49 -9.22 0.03
CA TYR A 83 31.59 -8.64 0.79
C TYR A 83 32.79 -9.61 0.81
N TYR A 84 32.56 -10.89 1.12
CA TYR A 84 33.62 -11.90 1.07
C TYR A 84 34.15 -12.18 -0.34
N ARG A 85 33.35 -12.09 -1.41
CA ARG A 85 33.87 -12.24 -2.80
C ARG A 85 34.79 -11.10 -3.24
N ARG A 86 34.65 -9.89 -2.70
CA ARG A 86 35.53 -8.75 -3.05
C ARG A 86 36.81 -8.73 -2.21
N TYR A 87 36.76 -9.18 -0.96
CA TYR A 87 37.96 -9.34 -0.12
C TYR A 87 38.72 -10.66 -0.39
N GLY A 88 38.06 -11.71 -0.86
CA GLY A 88 38.69 -12.99 -1.18
C GLY A 88 39.78 -12.90 -2.26
N ASN A 89 39.54 -12.11 -3.32
CA ASN A 89 40.54 -11.91 -4.38
C ASN A 89 41.80 -11.20 -3.87
N VAL A 90 41.68 -10.31 -2.88
CA VAL A 90 42.85 -9.57 -2.34
C VAL A 90 43.70 -10.47 -1.43
N VAL A 91 43.08 -11.31 -0.59
CA VAL A 91 43.82 -12.24 0.28
C VAL A 91 44.54 -13.32 -0.55
N GLN A 92 43.93 -13.77 -1.65
CA GLN A 92 44.52 -14.80 -2.51
C GLN A 92 45.76 -14.28 -3.27
N HIS A 93 45.78 -13.01 -3.68
CA HIS A 93 46.97 -12.39 -4.28
C HIS A 93 48.11 -12.18 -3.27
N ILE A 94 47.80 -11.85 -2.01
CA ILE A 94 48.83 -11.72 -0.96
C ILE A 94 49.47 -13.10 -0.66
N ALA A 95 48.65 -14.15 -0.54
CA ALA A 95 49.12 -15.50 -0.24
C ALA A 95 50.02 -16.11 -1.33
N MET A 96 49.77 -15.80 -2.61
CA MET A 96 50.61 -16.26 -3.73
C MET A 96 51.96 -15.52 -3.81
N ASN A 97 52.01 -14.26 -3.41
CA ASN A 97 53.25 -13.48 -3.40
C ASN A 97 54.17 -13.85 -2.23
N THR A 98 53.62 -14.31 -1.10
CA THR A 98 54.42 -14.83 0.03
C THR A 98 55.01 -16.20 -0.27
N SER A 99 54.26 -17.11 -0.89
CA SER A 99 54.76 -18.46 -1.20
C SER A 99 55.89 -18.48 -2.24
N SER A 100 55.87 -17.54 -3.19
CA SER A 100 56.95 -17.35 -4.16
C SER A 100 58.22 -16.76 -3.52
N ALA A 101 58.08 -15.88 -2.52
CA ALA A 101 59.20 -15.34 -1.75
C ALA A 101 59.83 -16.37 -0.80
N GLU A 102 59.06 -17.32 -0.25
CA GLU A 102 59.57 -18.41 0.58
C GLU A 102 60.22 -19.53 -0.23
N SER A 103 59.65 -19.90 -1.38
CA SER A 103 60.24 -20.91 -2.27
C SER A 103 61.63 -20.51 -2.79
N SER A 104 61.82 -19.22 -3.11
CA SER A 104 63.13 -18.69 -3.51
C SER A 104 64.15 -18.64 -2.35
N ARG A 105 63.72 -18.40 -1.11
CA ARG A 105 64.60 -18.51 0.07
C ARG A 105 64.98 -19.96 0.40
N GLN A 106 64.06 -20.90 0.23
CA GLN A 106 64.33 -22.33 0.50
C GLN A 106 65.29 -22.95 -0.53
N SER A 107 65.20 -22.58 -1.82
CA SER A 107 66.18 -23.04 -2.81
C SER A 107 67.60 -22.54 -2.53
N SER A 108 67.79 -21.36 -1.93
CA SER A 108 69.12 -20.88 -1.55
C SER A 108 69.65 -21.50 -0.25
N ALA A 109 68.77 -21.92 0.67
CA ALA A 109 69.16 -22.49 1.97
C ALA A 109 69.60 -23.97 1.88
N VAL A 110 69.12 -24.74 0.90
CA VAL A 110 69.42 -26.17 0.77
C VAL A 110 70.84 -26.44 0.22
N MET A 111 71.54 -25.44 -0.32
CA MET A 111 72.93 -25.60 -0.79
C MET A 111 74.01 -25.35 0.29
N ALA A 112 73.64 -24.98 1.52
CA ALA A 112 74.59 -24.59 2.56
C ALA A 112 74.68 -25.57 3.75
N LEU A 113 74.50 -26.88 3.54
CA LEU A 113 74.79 -27.89 4.56
C LEU A 113 76.27 -28.30 4.47
N PRO A 114 77.11 -28.02 5.49
CA PRO A 114 78.48 -28.52 5.53
C PRO A 114 78.47 -30.04 5.71
N GLN A 115 79.14 -30.74 4.79
CA GLN A 115 79.36 -32.18 4.86
C GLN A 115 80.17 -32.48 6.13
N ARG A 116 79.63 -33.34 7.00
CA ARG A 116 80.32 -33.84 8.20
C ARG A 116 81.47 -34.77 7.76
N PRO A 117 82.72 -34.53 8.19
CA PRO A 117 83.78 -35.51 8.03
C PRO A 117 83.59 -36.65 9.06
N GLY A 118 83.78 -37.88 8.60
CA GLY A 118 83.81 -39.10 9.41
C GLY A 118 85.18 -39.39 10.00
#